data_AF-A0A960BC96-F1
#
_entry.id   AF-A0A960BC96-F1
#
_cell.length_a   1.000
_cell.length_b   1.000
_cell.length_c   1.000
_cell.angle_alpha   90.00
_cell.angle_beta   90.00
_cell.angle_gamma   90.00
#
_symmetry.space_group_name_H-M   'P 1'
#
loop_
_entity.id
_entity.type
_entity.pdbx_description
1 polymer ?
#
loop_
_entity_poly.entity_id
_entity_poly.type
_entity_poly.pdbx_seq_one_letter_code
_entity_poly.pdbx_strand_id
1 'polypeptide(L)'
;LRRHDIELAADDSGGWMHIRRAVTWPTAHTPVVSTPKSDAGIRDVTIPPHLVPLIRAHIDRYAVPGLDGLVFPNTEGQHMHHGSMYKVFKHARMAIGRQDLRFHDLRHTGATMAAQAGATMRELMDRLGHSTPQAALIYQHAAADRQADLAARLSAMALQGRDE
;
A
#
# COMPACT_ATOMS: atom_id res chain seq x y z
N LEU A 1 -0.08 6.55 10.12
CA LEU A 1 1.32 6.12 10.15
C LEU A 1 2.11 7.11 10.99
N ARG A 2 2.80 6.58 11.98
CA ARG A 2 3.85 7.23 12.77
C ARG A 2 5.22 6.79 12.25
N ARG A 3 6.29 7.48 12.63
CA ARG A 3 7.65 7.12 12.20
C ARG A 3 8.02 5.69 12.61
N HIS A 4 7.64 5.25 13.81
CA HIS A 4 7.86 3.88 14.27
C HIS A 4 7.03 2.82 13.52
N ASP A 5 6.02 3.22 12.73
CA ASP A 5 5.26 2.28 11.90
C ASP A 5 6.02 1.92 10.60
N ILE A 6 7.22 2.48 10.36
CA ILE A 6 7.99 2.27 9.13
C ILE A 6 9.42 1.83 9.48
N GLU A 7 9.79 0.66 8.98
CA GLU A 7 11.13 0.10 9.09
C GLU A 7 11.74 0.03 7.68
N LEU A 8 12.89 0.66 7.46
CA LEU A 8 13.56 0.69 6.16
C LEU A 8 14.94 0.04 6.31
N ALA A 9 15.28 -0.85 5.37
CA ALA A 9 16.63 -1.39 5.30
C ALA A 9 17.64 -0.26 5.02
N ALA A 10 18.86 -0.40 5.56
CA ALA A 10 19.90 0.62 5.40
C ALA A 10 20.47 0.66 3.98
N ASP A 11 20.45 -0.47 3.29
CA ASP A 11 20.92 -0.67 1.92
C ASP A 11 19.82 -0.50 0.86
N ASP A 12 18.67 0.03 1.27
CA ASP A 12 17.47 0.22 0.45
C ASP A 12 16.92 -1.07 -0.21
N SER A 13 17.29 -2.25 0.28
CA SER A 13 16.80 -3.56 -0.20
C SER A 13 15.32 -3.81 0.07
N GLY A 14 14.65 -2.92 0.83
CA GLY A 14 13.23 -2.99 1.12
C GLY A 14 12.88 -2.39 2.48
N GLY A 15 11.73 -2.78 3.00
CA GLY A 15 11.28 -2.37 4.32
C GLY A 15 9.90 -2.89 4.66
N TRP A 16 9.43 -2.53 5.84
CA TRP A 16 8.13 -2.88 6.37
C TRP A 16 7.34 -1.65 6.77
N MET A 17 6.02 -1.73 6.52
CA MET A 17 5.05 -0.75 6.97
C MET A 17 4.00 -1.44 7.83
N HIS A 18 3.92 -1.01 9.09
CA HIS A 18 3.04 -1.58 10.10
C HIS A 18 1.73 -0.81 10.16
N ILE A 19 0.68 -1.37 9.58
CA ILE A 19 -0.66 -0.79 9.64
C ILE A 19 -1.27 -1.17 10.99
N ARG A 20 -1.29 -0.22 11.93
CA ARG A 20 -1.80 -0.44 13.30
C ARG A 20 -2.98 0.44 13.69
N ARG A 21 -3.23 1.51 12.93
CA ARG A 21 -4.18 2.56 13.28
C ARG A 21 -4.91 3.07 12.04
N ALA A 22 -6.14 3.49 12.23
CA ALA A 22 -6.93 4.22 11.25
C ALA A 22 -7.32 5.59 11.81
N VAL A 23 -7.53 6.55 10.90
CA VAL A 23 -8.01 7.89 11.25
C VAL A 23 -9.36 8.07 10.59
N THR A 24 -10.37 8.41 11.39
CA THR A 24 -11.69 8.79 10.92
C THR A 24 -12.00 10.22 11.31
N TRP A 25 -12.92 10.85 10.58
CA TRP A 25 -13.34 12.22 10.82
C TRP A 25 -14.85 12.23 11.04
N PRO A 26 -15.33 11.87 12.25
CA PRO A 26 -16.76 11.88 12.56
C PRO A 26 -17.33 13.31 12.55
N THR A 27 -16.47 14.30 12.81
CA THR A 27 -16.77 15.73 12.63
C THR A 27 -15.70 16.36 11.72
N ALA A 28 -15.99 17.53 11.18
CA ALA A 28 -15.09 18.21 10.23
C ALA A 28 -13.73 18.60 10.82
N HIS A 29 -13.63 18.76 12.15
CA HIS A 29 -12.46 19.36 12.80
C HIS A 29 -11.70 18.41 13.71
N THR A 30 -12.32 17.30 14.14
CA THR A 30 -11.70 16.42 15.13
C THR A 30 -11.44 15.04 14.52
N PRO A 31 -10.18 14.68 14.27
CA PRO A 31 -9.84 13.31 13.89
C PRO A 31 -9.97 12.38 15.10
N VAL A 32 -10.51 11.19 14.86
CA VAL A 32 -10.47 10.09 15.82
C VAL A 32 -9.47 9.07 15.31
N VAL A 33 -8.47 8.77 16.14
CA VAL A 33 -7.50 7.70 15.89
C VAL A 33 -7.98 6.46 16.61
N SER A 34 -8.18 5.37 15.87
CA SER A 34 -8.63 4.10 16.42
C SER A 34 -7.79 2.94 15.87
N THR A 35 -7.99 1.75 16.42
CA THR A 35 -7.60 0.53 15.74
C THR A 35 -8.41 0.38 14.44
N PRO A 36 -7.86 -0.33 13.43
CA PRO A 36 -8.63 -0.72 12.26
C PRO A 36 -9.91 -1.46 12.65
N LYS A 37 -10.94 -1.34 11.82
CA LYS A 37 -12.29 -1.91 12.08
C LYS A 37 -12.33 -3.44 12.17
N SER A 38 -11.29 -4.12 11.70
CA SER A 38 -11.16 -5.57 11.74
C SER A 38 -9.71 -5.95 12.03
N ASP A 39 -9.52 -7.17 12.54
CA ASP A 39 -8.18 -7.73 12.77
C ASP A 39 -7.36 -7.78 11.48
N ALA A 40 -7.97 -8.13 10.35
CA ALA A 40 -7.33 -8.08 9.03
C ALA A 40 -6.86 -6.66 8.64
N GLY A 41 -7.46 -5.62 9.22
CA GLY A 41 -7.02 -4.25 9.04
C GLY A 41 -5.66 -3.95 9.70
N ILE A 42 -5.28 -4.73 10.72
CA ILE A 42 -3.96 -4.72 11.35
C ILE A 42 -3.05 -5.65 10.54
N ARG A 43 -2.05 -5.09 9.88
CA ARG A 43 -1.23 -5.86 8.93
C ARG A 43 0.13 -5.25 8.68
N ASP A 44 1.01 -6.07 8.14
CA ASP A 44 2.32 -5.67 7.67
C ASP A 44 2.37 -5.68 6.16
N VAL A 45 2.93 -4.62 5.60
CA VAL A 45 3.07 -4.44 4.16
C VAL A 45 4.53 -4.24 3.84
N THR A 46 5.08 -5.12 3.01
CA THR A 46 6.44 -4.95 2.49
C THR A 46 6.51 -3.77 1.53
N ILE A 47 7.57 -2.99 1.69
CA ILE A 47 7.90 -1.82 0.89
C ILE A 47 8.81 -2.28 -0.25
N PRO A 48 8.41 -2.10 -1.52
CA PRO A 48 9.27 -2.35 -2.66
C PRO A 48 10.60 -1.54 -2.58
N PRO A 49 11.75 -2.12 -2.95
CA PRO A 49 13.07 -1.47 -2.81
C PRO A 49 13.13 -0.07 -3.42
N HIS A 50 12.58 0.10 -4.62
CA HIS A 50 12.58 1.38 -5.34
C HIS A 50 11.80 2.51 -4.62
N LEU A 51 10.95 2.21 -3.64
CA LEU A 51 10.24 3.21 -2.85
C LEU A 51 11.02 3.62 -1.59
N VAL A 52 12.02 2.86 -1.16
CA VAL A 52 12.74 3.13 0.08
C VAL A 52 13.40 4.52 0.06
N PRO A 53 14.13 4.93 -1.00
CA PRO A 53 14.73 6.27 -1.05
C PRO A 53 13.68 7.39 -1.00
N LEU A 54 12.53 7.18 -1.66
CA LEU A 54 11.43 8.15 -1.69
C LEU A 54 10.79 8.30 -0.32
N ILE A 55 10.55 7.20 0.39
CA ILE A 55 9.96 7.20 1.72
C ILE A 55 10.94 7.83 2.72
N ARG A 56 12.23 7.52 2.63
CA ARG A 56 13.27 8.13 3.47
C ARG A 56 13.31 9.65 3.29
N ALA A 57 13.41 10.12 2.05
CA ALA A 57 13.40 11.54 1.73
C ALA A 57 12.11 12.24 2.22
N HIS A 58 10.96 11.57 2.11
CA HIS A 58 9.70 12.09 2.64
C HIS A 58 9.70 12.20 4.16
N ILE A 59 10.15 11.16 4.87
CA ILE A 59 10.24 11.14 6.33
C ILE A 59 11.19 12.24 6.83
N ASP A 60 12.32 12.45 6.16
CA ASP A 60 13.30 13.46 6.56
C ASP A 60 12.78 14.89 6.32
N ARG A 61 12.02 15.09 5.24
CA ARG A 61 11.56 16.43 4.84
C ARG A 61 10.25 16.85 5.47
N TYR A 62 9.31 15.93 5.69
CA TYR A 62 7.92 16.25 5.97
C TYR A 62 7.35 15.61 7.24
N ALA A 63 7.95 14.55 7.76
CA ALA A 63 7.39 13.90 8.95
C ALA A 63 7.62 14.75 10.19
N VAL A 64 6.65 14.71 11.12
CA VAL A 64 6.82 15.32 12.44
C VAL A 64 7.98 14.61 13.17
N PRO A 65 8.85 15.33 13.91
CA PRO A 65 9.91 14.71 14.68
C PRO A 65 9.42 13.73 15.75
N GLY A 66 10.31 12.83 16.19
CA GLY A 66 10.03 11.83 17.23
C GLY A 66 9.37 10.55 16.73
N LEU A 67 9.50 9.46 17.48
CA LEU A 67 9.00 8.13 17.05
C LEU A 67 7.49 8.11 16.78
N ASP A 68 6.72 8.90 17.52
CA ASP A 68 5.27 9.07 17.36
C ASP A 68 4.87 10.19 16.37
N GLY A 69 5.85 10.79 15.69
CA GLY A 69 5.60 11.82 14.69
C GLY A 69 4.81 11.29 13.49
N LEU A 70 3.84 12.07 13.01
CA LEU A 70 3.09 11.73 11.80
C LEU A 70 4.02 11.70 10.58
N VAL A 71 3.92 10.63 9.79
CA VAL A 71 4.64 10.52 8.51
C VAL A 71 4.02 11.45 7.46
N PHE A 72 2.70 11.62 7.48
CA PHE A 72 1.95 12.46 6.55
C PHE A 72 1.12 13.51 7.32
N PRO A 73 1.75 14.55 7.90
CA PRO A 73 1.03 15.61 8.56
C PRO A 73 0.41 16.60 7.56
N ASN A 74 -0.54 17.41 8.03
CA ASN A 74 -0.91 18.66 7.37
C ASN A 74 0.18 19.74 7.61
N THR A 75 -0.05 20.96 7.14
CA THR A 75 0.88 22.10 7.30
C THR A 75 1.09 22.53 8.76
N GLU A 76 0.24 22.05 9.69
CA GLU A 76 0.29 22.36 11.11
C GLU A 76 0.86 21.19 11.95
N GLY A 77 1.37 20.12 11.31
CA GLY A 77 1.87 18.95 12.02
C GLY A 77 0.78 17.97 12.50
N GLN A 78 -0.48 18.22 12.16
CA GLN A 78 -1.65 17.43 12.58
C GLN A 78 -2.11 16.44 11.50
N HIS A 79 -3.14 15.66 11.79
CA HIS A 79 -3.73 14.74 10.81
C HIS A 79 -4.30 15.49 9.61
N MET A 80 -3.92 15.05 8.41
CA MET A 80 -4.50 15.57 7.17
C MET A 80 -5.97 15.15 7.02
N HIS A 81 -6.85 16.13 6.78
CA HIS A 81 -8.25 15.86 6.44
C HIS A 81 -8.35 15.24 5.04
N HIS A 82 -9.22 14.25 4.87
CA HIS A 82 -9.40 13.54 3.59
C HIS A 82 -9.74 14.48 2.43
N GLY A 83 -10.55 15.51 2.67
CA GLY A 83 -10.88 16.54 1.68
C GLY A 83 -9.67 17.31 1.14
N SER A 84 -8.64 17.54 1.95
CA SER A 84 -7.40 18.20 1.50
C SER A 84 -6.62 17.31 0.54
N MET A 85 -6.51 16.02 0.87
CA MET A 85 -5.92 15.02 -0.03
C MET A 85 -6.70 14.91 -1.34
N TYR A 86 -8.04 14.86 -1.28
CA TYR A 86 -8.88 14.77 -2.48
C TYR A 86 -8.71 15.98 -3.41
N LYS A 87 -8.48 17.18 -2.87
CA LYS A 87 -8.19 18.37 -3.68
C LYS A 87 -6.89 18.19 -4.47
N VAL A 88 -5.81 17.76 -3.81
CA VAL A 88 -4.52 17.50 -4.49
C VAL A 88 -4.68 16.40 -5.55
N PHE A 89 -5.35 15.29 -5.21
CA PHE A 89 -5.57 14.20 -6.15
C PHE A 89 -6.46 14.62 -7.34
N LYS A 90 -7.47 15.47 -7.12
CA LYS A 90 -8.30 16.04 -8.20
C LYS A 90 -7.43 16.79 -9.21
N HIS A 91 -6.50 17.62 -8.75
CA HIS A 91 -5.62 18.36 -9.64
C HIS A 91 -4.70 17.42 -10.42
N ALA A 92 -4.11 16.41 -9.74
CA ALA A 92 -3.26 15.42 -10.38
C ALA A 92 -3.99 14.63 -11.48
N ARG A 93 -5.21 14.13 -11.21
CA ARG A 93 -6.00 13.37 -12.20
C ARG A 93 -6.44 14.24 -13.39
N MET A 94 -6.72 15.53 -13.17
CA MET A 94 -7.04 16.47 -14.24
C MET A 94 -5.83 16.73 -15.14
N ALA A 95 -4.63 16.88 -14.56
CA ALA A 95 -3.40 17.12 -15.31
C ALA A 95 -3.05 16.00 -16.31
N ILE A 96 -3.47 14.76 -16.02
CA ILE A 96 -3.28 13.60 -16.90
C ILE A 96 -4.54 13.24 -17.72
N GLY A 97 -5.58 14.08 -17.69
CA GLY A 97 -6.83 13.84 -18.44
C GLY A 97 -7.70 12.68 -17.92
N ARG A 98 -7.43 12.15 -16.73
CA ARG A 98 -8.11 10.97 -16.15
C ARG A 98 -9.05 11.35 -15.02
N GLN A 99 -10.02 12.19 -15.34
CA GLN A 99 -10.98 12.70 -14.37
C GLN A 99 -11.90 11.61 -13.79
N ASP A 100 -11.99 10.46 -14.42
CA ASP A 100 -12.71 9.28 -13.93
C ASP A 100 -12.06 8.63 -12.69
N LEU A 101 -10.76 8.84 -12.47
CA LEU A 101 -10.01 8.22 -11.39
C LEU A 101 -10.45 8.71 -10.00
N ARG A 102 -10.58 7.76 -9.09
CA ARG A 102 -10.78 7.94 -7.65
C ARG A 102 -9.49 7.63 -6.91
N PHE A 103 -9.30 8.21 -5.74
CA PHE A 103 -8.11 7.93 -4.93
C PHE A 103 -8.01 6.45 -4.55
N HIS A 104 -9.15 5.79 -4.34
CA HIS A 104 -9.20 4.36 -4.03
C HIS A 104 -8.72 3.48 -5.18
N ASP A 105 -8.73 3.97 -6.42
CA ASP A 105 -8.26 3.20 -7.58
C ASP A 105 -6.76 2.92 -7.48
N LEU A 106 -5.97 3.75 -6.79
CA LEU A 106 -4.57 3.47 -6.49
C LEU A 106 -4.39 2.16 -5.72
N ARG A 107 -5.31 1.87 -4.79
CA ARG A 107 -5.31 0.61 -4.03
C ARG A 107 -5.70 -0.56 -4.93
N HIS A 108 -6.68 -0.38 -5.82
CA HIS A 108 -7.04 -1.40 -6.80
C HIS A 108 -5.87 -1.71 -7.75
N THR A 109 -5.20 -0.69 -8.27
CA THR A 109 -4.00 -0.86 -9.11
C THR A 109 -2.90 -1.62 -8.39
N GLY A 110 -2.59 -1.27 -7.14
CA GLY A 110 -1.59 -1.98 -6.35
C GLY A 110 -1.96 -3.45 -6.08
N ALA A 111 -3.25 -3.74 -5.89
CA ALA A 111 -3.75 -5.11 -5.74
C ALA A 111 -3.63 -5.93 -7.02
N THR A 112 -4.05 -5.37 -8.15
CA THR A 112 -3.93 -6.00 -9.47
C THR A 112 -2.46 -6.24 -9.83
N MET A 113 -1.58 -5.28 -9.60
CA MET A 113 -0.14 -5.44 -9.82
C MET A 113 0.46 -6.54 -8.94
N ALA A 114 0.04 -6.67 -7.68
CA ALA A 114 0.48 -7.76 -6.82
C ALA A 114 0.00 -9.13 -7.35
N ALA A 115 -1.25 -9.24 -7.80
CA ALA A 115 -1.77 -10.46 -8.43
C ALA A 115 -1.00 -10.80 -9.71
N GLN A 116 -0.70 -9.79 -10.53
CA GLN A 116 0.13 -9.91 -11.73
C GLN A 116 1.62 -10.19 -11.42
N ALA A 117 2.11 -9.88 -10.22
CA ALA A 117 3.43 -10.34 -9.79
C ALA A 117 3.42 -11.84 -9.46
N GLY A 118 2.24 -12.42 -9.20
CA GLY A 118 2.05 -13.81 -8.81
C GLY A 118 1.74 -13.99 -7.33
N ALA A 119 1.32 -12.93 -6.63
CA ALA A 119 0.87 -13.06 -5.24
C ALA A 119 -0.27 -14.08 -5.16
N THR A 120 -0.16 -14.99 -4.19
CA THR A 120 -1.22 -15.93 -3.83
C THR A 120 -2.44 -15.19 -3.29
N MET A 121 -3.58 -15.90 -3.22
CA MET A 121 -4.79 -15.36 -2.59
C MET A 121 -4.51 -14.87 -1.17
N ARG A 122 -3.75 -15.63 -0.39
CA ARG A 122 -3.45 -15.30 1.00
C ARG A 122 -2.60 -14.03 1.11
N GLU A 123 -1.55 -13.92 0.30
CA GLU A 123 -0.69 -12.72 0.28
C GLU A 123 -1.46 -11.46 -0.14
N LEU A 124 -2.38 -11.58 -1.10
CA LEU A 124 -3.27 -10.47 -1.48
C LEU A 124 -4.19 -10.07 -0.34
N MET A 125 -4.80 -11.04 0.34
CA MET A 125 -5.64 -10.77 1.51
C MET A 125 -4.85 -10.08 2.62
N ASP A 126 -3.65 -10.56 2.92
CA ASP A 126 -2.76 -9.99 3.94
C ASP A 126 -2.34 -8.57 3.59
N ARG A 127 -1.90 -8.33 2.36
CA ARG A 127 -1.47 -7.00 1.89
C ARG A 127 -2.61 -5.98 1.92
N LEU A 128 -3.81 -6.40 1.53
CA LEU A 128 -4.98 -5.52 1.44
C LEU A 128 -5.68 -5.38 2.79
N GLY A 129 -5.59 -6.38 3.66
CA GLY A 129 -6.39 -6.47 4.87
C GLY A 129 -7.84 -6.86 4.58
N HIS A 130 -8.03 -7.82 3.67
CA HIS A 130 -9.34 -8.38 3.37
C HIS A 130 -9.61 -9.58 4.29
N SER A 131 -10.70 -9.50 5.05
CA SER A 131 -11.12 -10.61 5.93
C SER A 131 -11.67 -11.82 5.16
N THR A 132 -12.11 -11.62 3.92
CA THR A 132 -12.72 -12.69 3.10
C THR A 132 -12.01 -12.86 1.75
N PRO A 133 -11.90 -14.10 1.24
CA PRO A 133 -11.29 -14.36 -0.07
C PRO A 133 -12.06 -13.72 -1.24
N GLN A 134 -13.38 -13.55 -1.11
CA GLN A 134 -14.24 -12.99 -2.16
C GLN A 134 -13.73 -11.63 -2.67
N ALA A 135 -13.25 -10.78 -1.76
CA ALA A 135 -12.75 -9.45 -2.11
C ALA A 135 -11.38 -9.50 -2.80
N ALA A 136 -10.59 -10.56 -2.59
CA ALA A 136 -9.28 -10.75 -3.21
C ALA A 136 -9.39 -11.46 -4.58
N LEU A 137 -10.41 -12.31 -4.78
CA LEU A 137 -10.70 -12.98 -6.07
C LEU A 137 -10.84 -12.00 -7.24
N ILE A 138 -11.38 -10.81 -6.99
CA ILE A 138 -11.52 -9.74 -7.99
C ILE A 138 -10.19 -9.46 -8.70
N TYR A 139 -9.07 -9.45 -7.97
CA TYR A 139 -7.76 -9.14 -8.53
C TYR A 139 -7.08 -10.35 -9.16
N GLN A 140 -7.34 -11.56 -8.66
CA GLN A 140 -6.85 -12.79 -9.28
C GLN A 140 -7.45 -13.00 -10.67
N HIS A 141 -8.76 -12.77 -10.82
CA HIS A 141 -9.42 -12.86 -12.13
C HIS A 141 -8.88 -11.82 -13.13
N ALA A 142 -8.55 -10.62 -12.67
CA ALA A 142 -7.93 -9.59 -13.51
C ALA A 142 -6.50 -9.96 -13.98
N ALA A 143 -5.87 -10.97 -13.37
CA ALA A 143 -4.56 -11.48 -13.74
C ALA A 143 -4.60 -12.83 -14.49
N ALA A 144 -5.80 -13.35 -14.81
CA ALA A 144 -6.01 -14.70 -15.33
C ALA A 144 -5.52 -14.93 -16.77
N ASP A 145 -5.23 -13.87 -17.54
CA ASP A 145 -4.73 -13.96 -18.92
C ASP A 145 -3.25 -14.36 -19.03
N ARG A 146 -2.66 -14.93 -17.97
CA ARG A 146 -1.22 -15.21 -17.86
C ARG A 146 -0.85 -16.69 -17.90
N GLN A 147 -1.68 -17.52 -18.50
CA GLN A 147 -1.41 -18.96 -18.56
C GLN A 147 -0.09 -19.28 -19.27
N ALA A 148 0.31 -18.48 -20.25
CA ALA A 148 1.61 -18.60 -20.91
C ALA A 148 2.78 -18.27 -19.98
N ASP A 149 2.70 -17.19 -19.19
CA ASP A 149 3.72 -16.84 -18.18
C ASP A 149 3.82 -17.92 -17.10
N LEU A 150 2.67 -18.49 -16.68
CA LEU A 150 2.65 -19.57 -15.70
C LEU A 150 3.38 -20.81 -16.24
N ALA A 151 3.11 -21.19 -17.49
CA ALA A 151 3.83 -22.28 -18.14
C ALA A 151 5.34 -22.01 -18.23
N ALA A 152 5.75 -20.78 -18.56
CA ALA A 152 7.16 -20.39 -18.59
C ALA A 152 7.82 -20.46 -17.21
N ARG A 153 7.16 -19.98 -16.15
CA ARG A 153 7.65 -20.07 -14.77
C ARG A 153 7.78 -21.52 -14.29
N LEU A 154 6.78 -22.37 -14.60
CA LEU A 154 6.83 -23.80 -14.30
C LEU A 154 8.01 -24.48 -15.02
N SER A 155 8.25 -24.12 -16.28
CA SER A 155 9.40 -24.62 -17.03
C SER A 155 10.74 -24.20 -16.38
N ALA A 156 10.88 -22.94 -15.97
CA ALA A 156 12.09 -22.46 -15.30
C ALA A 156 12.34 -23.19 -13.96
N MET A 157 11.31 -23.39 -13.14
CA MET A 157 11.43 -24.13 -11.87
C MET A 157 11.84 -25.59 -12.09
N ALA A 158 11.23 -26.26 -13.08
CA ALA A 158 11.53 -27.65 -13.40
C ALA A 158 12.96 -27.85 -13.95
N LEU A 159 13.53 -26.82 -14.57
CA LEU A 159 14.91 -26.83 -15.06
C LEU A 159 15.92 -26.50 -13.95
N GLN A 160 15.59 -25.60 -13.01
CA GLN A 160 16.46 -25.29 -11.85
C GLN A 160 16.66 -26.50 -10.92
N GLY A 161 15.65 -27.35 -10.75
CA GLY A 161 15.76 -28.57 -9.93
C GLY A 161 16.53 -29.73 -10.58
N ARG A 162 17.13 -29.53 -11.76
CA ARG A 162 17.96 -30.55 -12.44
C ARG A 162 19.47 -30.31 -12.28
N ASP A 163 19.86 -29.16 -11.75
CA ASP A 163 21.26 -28.75 -11.58
C ASP A 163 21.75 -28.89 -10.11
N GLU A 164 20.96 -29.54 -9.24
CA GLU A 164 21.34 -30.02 -7.89
C GLU A 164 21.46 -31.56 -7.89
#